data_AF-A0A0P9RZK7-F1
#
_entry.id   AF-A0A0P9RZK7-F1
#
_cell.length_a   1.000
_cell.length_b   1.000
_cell.length_c   1.000
_cell.angle_alpha   90.00
_cell.angle_beta   90.00
_cell.angle_gamma   90.00
#
_symmetry.space_group_name_H-M   'P 1'
#
loop_
_entity.id
_entity.type
_entity.pdbx_description
1 polymer ?
#
loop_
_entity_poly.entity_id
_entity_poly.type
_entity_poly.pdbx_seq_one_letter_code
_entity_poly.pdbx_strand_id
1 'polypeptide(L)'
;MKSSSTPMSGITWATVQRPRDCVTSTSNADPMRSIVQAKAGITMSSASISFWSSRLAHGTRRSGSVAATLFGLLLLTFFIGRVMPLDPVLAIVGPDADAAAYAQAYQELGLDKPLTSQFVMYLSDLLHGDLGKALLTGHPVIDDIARVFPATLELATLAILFGVLLGLPLGVYAATHQGRSGDHIARVITLFGYSTPIFWLGMMAFLVFYAWLGWA
;
A
#
# COMPACT_ATOMS: atom_id res chain seq x y z
N MET A 1 -66.49 -13.98 -31.19
CA MET A 1 -67.38 -14.70 -30.26
C MET A 1 -66.74 -14.71 -28.89
N LYS A 2 -67.55 -14.38 -27.87
CA LYS A 2 -67.20 -13.99 -26.50
C LYS A 2 -67.96 -14.95 -25.57
N SER A 3 -67.30 -15.51 -24.55
CA SER A 3 -67.83 -16.14 -23.31
C SER A 3 -66.68 -17.02 -22.77
N SER A 4 -66.24 -17.02 -21.51
CA SER A 4 -66.94 -17.08 -20.21
C SER A 4 -65.91 -16.72 -19.09
N SER A 5 -66.08 -15.65 -18.30
CA SER A 5 -66.70 -15.57 -16.95
C SER A 5 -65.89 -16.17 -15.77
N THR A 6 -65.18 -15.29 -15.02
CA THR A 6 -65.20 -15.01 -13.54
C THR A 6 -65.18 -16.14 -12.46
N PRO A 7 -64.89 -15.90 -11.14
CA PRO A 7 -64.39 -14.70 -10.40
C PRO A 7 -63.42 -14.94 -9.18
N MET A 8 -63.04 -13.83 -8.53
CA MET A 8 -62.85 -13.57 -7.07
C MET A 8 -61.50 -13.78 -6.32
N SER A 9 -61.19 -12.71 -5.56
CA SER A 9 -60.35 -12.56 -4.35
C SER A 9 -58.97 -11.92 -4.62
N GLY A 10 -58.67 -10.66 -4.32
CA GLY A 10 -59.19 -9.79 -3.26
C GLY A 10 -58.15 -9.70 -2.14
N ILE A 11 -57.23 -8.73 -2.19
CA ILE A 11 -56.64 -8.08 -1.02
C ILE A 11 -56.22 -6.66 -1.42
N THR A 12 -56.75 -5.74 -0.65
CA THR A 12 -56.85 -4.30 -0.84
C THR A 12 -55.72 -3.59 -0.10
N TRP A 13 -55.16 -2.54 -0.71
CA TRP A 13 -54.20 -1.64 -0.08
C TRP A 13 -54.85 -0.86 1.06
N ALA A 14 -54.45 -1.15 2.30
CA ALA A 14 -54.89 -0.39 3.47
C ALA A 14 -54.07 0.91 3.59
N THR A 15 -54.67 2.01 3.16
CA THR A 15 -54.26 3.38 3.42
C THR A 15 -54.45 3.69 4.90
N VAL A 16 -53.36 3.81 5.67
CA VAL A 16 -53.42 4.30 7.05
C VAL A 16 -53.34 5.83 7.03
N GLN A 17 -54.51 6.47 7.00
CA GLN A 17 -54.66 7.89 7.35
C GLN A 17 -54.62 8.03 8.87
N ARG A 18 -53.71 8.87 9.39
CA ARG A 18 -53.78 9.36 10.78
C ARG A 18 -54.35 10.78 10.84
N PRO A 19 -55.14 11.09 11.88
CA PRO A 19 -55.93 12.31 11.97
C PRO A 19 -55.09 13.54 12.32
N ARG A 20 -55.57 14.71 11.85
CA ARG A 20 -55.19 16.02 12.37
C ARG A 20 -56.05 16.30 13.59
N ASP A 21 -55.42 16.49 14.74
CA ASP A 21 -56.01 17.19 15.87
C ASP A 21 -55.09 18.32 16.33
N CYS A 22 -55.73 19.44 16.61
CA CYS A 22 -55.17 20.74 16.94
C CYS A 22 -55.36 20.95 18.45
N VAL A 23 -54.29 21.07 19.25
CA VAL A 23 -54.40 21.46 20.67
C VAL A 23 -53.20 22.29 21.12
N THR A 24 -53.48 23.59 21.25
CA THR A 24 -53.02 24.59 22.24
C THR A 24 -51.56 24.66 22.71
N SER A 25 -51.00 25.85 22.48
CA SER A 25 -50.07 26.54 23.37
C SER A 25 -50.43 26.37 24.85
N THR A 26 -49.52 25.77 25.63
CA THR A 26 -49.30 26.14 27.03
C THR A 26 -47.80 26.19 27.31
N SER A 27 -47.34 27.41 27.54
CA SER A 27 -46.16 27.73 28.35
C SER A 27 -46.28 27.00 29.69
N ASN A 28 -45.38 26.05 29.97
CA ASN A 28 -45.01 25.75 31.35
C ASN A 28 -43.57 25.24 31.39
N ALA A 29 -42.74 25.95 32.14
CA ALA A 29 -41.35 25.62 32.40
C ALA A 29 -41.31 24.30 33.19
N ASP A 30 -40.74 23.27 32.58
CA ASP A 30 -40.66 21.93 33.14
C ASP A 30 -39.30 21.80 33.87
N PRO A 31 -39.24 21.88 35.22
CA PRO A 31 -37.96 21.94 35.95
C PRO A 31 -37.18 20.62 35.85
N MET A 32 -37.85 19.54 35.46
CA MET A 32 -37.32 18.18 35.34
C MET A 32 -36.45 17.93 34.10
N ARG A 33 -36.50 18.77 33.05
CA ARG A 33 -35.62 18.61 31.88
C ARG A 33 -34.18 19.06 32.14
N SER A 34 -33.97 19.95 33.12
CA SER A 34 -32.64 20.49 33.45
C SER A 34 -31.71 19.44 34.05
N ILE A 35 -32.25 18.50 34.84
CA ILE A 35 -31.46 17.48 35.55
C ILE A 35 -31.01 16.37 34.59
N VAL A 36 -31.79 16.10 33.54
CA VAL A 36 -31.42 15.11 32.50
C VAL A 36 -30.30 15.64 31.59
N GLN A 37 -30.28 16.94 31.26
CA GLN A 37 -29.21 17.53 30.46
C GLN A 37 -27.88 17.69 31.21
N ALA A 38 -27.90 17.93 32.52
CA ALA A 38 -26.67 18.03 33.31
C ALA A 38 -25.86 16.72 33.33
N LYS A 39 -26.49 15.55 33.13
CA LYS A 39 -25.81 14.25 33.09
C LYS A 39 -25.16 13.94 31.74
N ALA A 40 -25.57 14.61 30.66
CA ALA A 40 -25.03 14.43 29.32
C ALA A 40 -23.70 15.19 29.08
N GLY A 41 -23.41 16.20 29.91
CA GLY A 41 -22.19 17.03 29.77
C GLY A 41 -20.91 16.40 30.35
N ILE A 42 -21.01 15.32 31.14
CA ILE A 42 -19.86 14.74 31.87
C ILE A 42 -19.28 13.50 31.16
N THR A 43 -19.96 12.94 30.16
CA THR A 43 -19.55 11.70 29.48
C THR A 43 -18.70 11.90 28.22
N MET A 44 -18.37 13.13 27.84
CA MET A 44 -17.60 13.41 26.61
C MET A 44 -16.07 13.23 26.74
N SER A 45 -15.53 13.04 27.95
CA SER A 45 -14.08 12.92 28.15
C SER A 45 -13.52 11.48 28.03
N SER A 46 -14.34 10.43 28.16
CA SER A 46 -13.85 9.04 28.17
C SER A 46 -13.71 8.42 26.78
N ALA A 47 -14.36 9.00 25.75
CA ALA A 47 -14.31 8.49 24.38
C ALA A 47 -12.97 8.78 23.65
N SER A 48 -12.19 9.77 24.09
CA SER A 48 -10.88 10.09 23.49
C SER A 48 -9.78 9.10 23.95
N ILE A 49 -9.91 8.53 25.14
CA ILE A 49 -8.88 7.68 25.77
C ILE A 49 -8.94 6.23 25.24
N SER A 50 -10.11 5.72 24.84
CA SER A 50 -10.23 4.34 24.29
C SER A 50 -9.85 4.21 22.80
N PHE A 51 -9.74 5.34 22.08
CA PHE A 51 -9.29 5.37 20.68
C PHE A 51 -7.79 5.11 20.54
N TRP A 52 -7.00 5.48 21.56
CA TRP A 52 -5.55 5.26 21.59
C TRP A 52 -5.17 3.85 22.05
N SER A 53 -5.93 3.24 22.95
CA SER A 53 -5.61 1.90 23.49
C SER A 53 -5.84 0.76 22.50
N SER A 54 -6.80 0.90 21.59
CA SER A 54 -7.10 -0.08 20.53
C SER A 54 -6.17 0.02 19.30
N ARG A 55 -5.40 1.11 19.16
CA ARG A 55 -4.36 1.25 18.11
C ARG A 55 -3.05 0.54 18.45
N LEU A 56 -2.70 0.43 19.74
CA LEU A 56 -1.43 -0.19 20.17
C LEU A 56 -1.42 -1.71 19.99
N ALA A 57 -2.56 -2.40 20.20
CA ALA A 57 -2.67 -3.84 19.98
C ALA A 57 -2.64 -4.24 18.48
N HIS A 58 -3.02 -3.34 17.57
CA HIS A 58 -2.87 -3.54 16.13
C HIS A 58 -1.46 -3.20 15.62
N GLY A 59 -0.76 -2.27 16.29
CA GLY A 59 0.62 -1.90 15.97
C GLY A 59 1.58 -3.08 16.17
N THR A 60 1.47 -3.81 17.27
CA THR A 60 2.35 -4.96 17.57
C THR A 60 2.20 -6.10 16.56
N ARG A 61 0.96 -6.41 16.15
CA ARG A 61 0.70 -7.43 15.12
C ARG A 61 1.25 -7.03 13.74
N ARG A 62 1.16 -5.74 13.38
CA ARG A 62 1.71 -5.23 12.12
C ARG A 62 3.24 -5.19 12.14
N SER A 63 3.86 -4.69 13.22
CA SER A 63 5.32 -4.71 13.37
C SER A 63 5.88 -6.13 13.36
N GLY A 64 5.18 -7.10 13.97
CA GLY A 64 5.53 -8.51 13.88
C GLY A 64 5.50 -9.04 12.45
N SER A 65 4.47 -8.70 11.66
CA SER A 65 4.41 -9.10 10.24
C SER A 65 5.51 -8.45 9.38
N VAL A 66 5.86 -7.18 9.65
CA VAL A 66 6.95 -6.50 8.94
C VAL A 66 8.30 -7.10 9.32
N ALA A 67 8.55 -7.33 10.61
CA ALA A 67 9.78 -7.99 11.06
C ALA A 67 9.91 -9.40 10.48
N ALA A 68 8.83 -10.19 10.44
CA ALA A 68 8.84 -11.52 9.86
C ALA A 68 9.09 -11.51 8.34
N THR A 69 8.49 -10.56 7.62
CA THR A 69 8.71 -10.42 6.17
C THR A 69 10.13 -9.95 5.85
N LEU A 70 10.67 -8.99 6.60
CA LEU A 70 12.05 -8.55 6.48
C LEU A 70 13.03 -9.67 6.84
N PHE A 71 12.78 -10.41 7.92
CA PHE A 71 13.61 -11.55 8.30
C PHE A 71 13.59 -12.64 7.23
N GLY A 72 12.40 -12.97 6.70
CA GLY A 72 12.24 -13.89 5.59
C GLY A 72 12.96 -13.42 4.33
N LEU A 73 12.91 -12.11 4.03
CA LEU A 73 13.62 -11.50 2.92
C LEU A 73 15.14 -11.61 3.12
N LEU A 74 15.66 -11.24 4.29
CA LEU A 74 17.09 -11.34 4.62
C LEU A 74 17.60 -12.78 4.48
N LEU A 75 16.84 -13.74 5.01
CA LEU A 75 17.18 -15.15 4.87
C LEU A 75 17.16 -15.56 3.40
N LEU A 76 16.09 -15.23 2.66
CA LEU A 76 15.98 -15.55 1.24
C LEU A 76 17.14 -14.95 0.42
N THR A 77 17.43 -13.66 0.58
CA THR A 77 18.49 -12.98 -0.17
C THR A 77 19.87 -13.49 0.22
N PHE A 78 20.11 -13.81 1.50
CA PHE A 78 21.35 -14.40 1.97
C PHE A 78 21.57 -15.80 1.37
N PHE A 79 20.54 -16.64 1.41
CA PHE A 79 20.61 -17.99 0.83
C PHE A 79 20.79 -17.92 -0.69
N ILE A 80 20.06 -17.06 -1.40
CA ILE A 80 20.27 -16.87 -2.84
C ILE A 80 21.71 -16.41 -3.11
N GLY A 81 22.24 -15.45 -2.35
CA GLY A 81 23.60 -14.94 -2.56
C GLY A 81 24.73 -15.93 -2.24
N ARG A 82 24.51 -16.93 -1.37
CA ARG A 82 25.56 -17.87 -0.91
C ARG A 82 25.37 -19.31 -1.39
N VAL A 83 24.16 -19.71 -1.79
CA VAL A 83 23.84 -21.08 -2.24
C VAL A 83 23.68 -21.16 -3.76
N MET A 84 23.41 -20.04 -4.44
CA MET A 84 23.45 -20.04 -5.89
C MET A 84 24.85 -20.41 -6.38
N PRO A 85 25.00 -21.22 -7.44
CA PRO A 85 26.29 -21.67 -7.97
C PRO A 85 27.10 -20.56 -8.66
N LEU A 86 26.73 -19.30 -8.46
CA LEU A 86 27.52 -18.14 -8.85
C LEU A 86 28.58 -17.92 -7.76
N ASP A 87 29.84 -18.10 -8.12
CA ASP A 87 30.94 -17.86 -7.21
C ASP A 87 31.06 -16.34 -6.91
N PRO A 88 30.73 -15.88 -5.69
CA PRO A 88 30.79 -14.47 -5.36
C PRO A 88 32.22 -13.94 -5.41
N VAL A 89 33.23 -14.81 -5.27
CA VAL A 89 34.64 -14.45 -5.43
C VAL A 89 34.90 -14.06 -6.87
N LEU A 90 34.51 -14.89 -7.83
CA LEU A 90 34.67 -14.60 -9.27
C LEU A 90 33.86 -13.39 -9.73
N ALA A 91 32.75 -13.07 -9.06
CA ALA A 91 32.01 -11.83 -9.33
C ALA A 91 32.79 -10.56 -8.94
N ILE A 92 33.72 -10.66 -7.97
CA ILE A 92 34.56 -9.56 -7.51
C ILE A 92 35.90 -9.51 -8.26
N VAL A 93 36.62 -10.64 -8.33
CA VAL A 93 37.97 -10.67 -8.95
C VAL A 93 37.96 -10.92 -10.45
N GLY A 94 36.83 -11.35 -11.01
CA GLY A 94 36.69 -11.72 -12.42
C GLY A 94 37.09 -13.17 -12.70
N PRO A 95 36.66 -13.73 -13.85
CA PRO A 95 36.92 -15.11 -14.23
C PRO A 95 38.40 -15.44 -14.50
N ASP A 96 39.22 -14.44 -14.82
CA ASP A 96 40.65 -14.59 -15.16
C ASP A 96 41.59 -14.23 -13.99
N ALA A 97 41.08 -14.15 -12.76
CA ALA A 97 41.88 -13.77 -11.59
C ALA A 97 42.95 -14.81 -11.23
N ASP A 98 44.11 -14.33 -10.77
CA ASP A 98 45.18 -15.19 -10.25
C ASP A 98 44.70 -15.97 -9.01
N ALA A 99 45.18 -17.21 -8.84
CA ALA A 99 44.77 -18.10 -7.76
C ALA A 99 45.05 -17.50 -6.36
N ALA A 100 46.10 -16.67 -6.25
CA ALA A 100 46.40 -15.94 -5.02
C ALA A 100 45.35 -14.85 -4.71
N ALA A 101 44.87 -14.12 -5.72
CA ALA A 101 43.84 -13.10 -5.55
C ALA A 101 42.48 -13.74 -5.20
N TYR A 102 42.17 -14.88 -5.80
CA TYR A 102 40.98 -15.68 -5.46
C TYR A 102 41.00 -16.12 -3.99
N ALA A 103 42.11 -16.69 -3.51
CA ALA A 103 42.21 -17.18 -2.14
C ALA A 103 42.09 -16.04 -1.10
N GLN A 104 42.65 -14.86 -1.40
CA GLN A 104 42.50 -13.68 -0.56
C GLN A 104 41.04 -13.22 -0.49
N ALA A 105 40.39 -13.05 -1.64
CA ALA A 105 38.98 -12.65 -1.70
C ALA A 105 38.06 -13.69 -1.02
N TYR A 106 38.34 -14.99 -1.17
CA TYR A 106 37.58 -16.06 -0.50
C TYR A 106 37.61 -15.94 1.04
N GLN A 107 38.77 -15.60 1.60
CA GLN A 107 38.92 -15.37 3.05
C GLN A 107 38.28 -14.04 3.49
N GLU A 108 38.41 -12.97 2.69
CA GLU A 108 37.79 -11.68 2.99
C GLU A 108 36.25 -11.75 3.01
N LEU A 109 35.66 -12.59 2.14
CA LEU A 109 34.23 -12.86 2.10
C LEU A 109 33.75 -13.81 3.21
N GLY A 110 34.67 -14.36 4.03
CA GLY A 110 34.35 -15.30 5.12
C GLY A 110 33.71 -16.59 4.64
N LEU A 111 33.97 -16.99 3.39
CA LEU A 111 33.42 -18.21 2.78
C LEU A 111 33.99 -19.50 3.39
N ASP A 112 35.10 -19.38 4.14
CA ASP A 112 35.75 -20.43 4.91
C ASP A 112 34.94 -20.91 6.13
N LYS A 113 33.98 -20.11 6.61
CA LYS A 113 33.20 -20.38 7.83
C LYS A 113 31.91 -21.14 7.53
N PRO A 114 31.33 -21.90 8.48
CA PRO A 114 30.02 -22.52 8.29
C PRO A 114 28.93 -21.47 8.05
N LEU A 115 27.94 -21.80 7.21
CA LEU A 115 26.87 -20.88 6.77
C LEU A 115 26.14 -20.20 7.94
N THR A 116 25.92 -20.92 9.05
CA THR A 116 25.28 -20.37 10.24
C THR A 116 26.08 -19.21 10.84
N SER A 117 27.40 -19.35 10.92
CA SER A 117 28.28 -18.28 11.44
C SER A 117 28.31 -17.08 10.50
N GLN A 118 28.31 -17.32 9.19
CA GLN A 118 28.22 -16.25 8.19
C GLN A 118 26.93 -15.43 8.36
N PHE A 119 25.79 -16.10 8.58
CA PHE A 119 24.52 -15.43 8.79
C PHE A 119 24.47 -14.64 10.10
N VAL A 120 25.03 -15.17 11.20
CA VAL A 120 25.06 -14.47 12.49
C VAL A 120 25.93 -13.21 12.43
N MET A 121 27.10 -13.27 11.78
CA MET A 121 27.93 -12.07 11.56
C MET A 121 27.18 -11.05 10.69
N TYR A 122 26.60 -11.48 9.57
CA TYR A 122 25.79 -10.62 8.70
C TYR A 122 24.64 -9.94 9.45
N LEU A 123 23.93 -10.68 10.31
CA LEU A 123 22.83 -10.13 11.10
C LEU A 123 23.34 -9.15 12.17
N SER A 124 24.48 -9.44 12.79
CA SER A 124 25.12 -8.53 13.75
C SER A 124 25.50 -7.21 13.07
N ASP A 125 26.19 -7.27 11.94
CA ASP A 125 26.63 -6.08 11.20
C ASP A 125 25.42 -5.23 10.77
N LEU A 126 24.37 -5.88 10.26
CA LEU A 126 23.12 -5.23 9.88
C LEU A 126 22.42 -4.52 11.05
N LEU A 127 22.42 -5.13 12.24
CA LEU A 127 21.86 -4.53 13.46
C LEU A 127 22.67 -3.33 13.96
N HIS A 128 23.97 -3.26 13.64
CA HIS A 128 24.82 -2.11 13.92
C HIS A 128 24.76 -1.04 12.82
N GLY A 129 23.98 -1.26 11.76
CA GLY A 129 23.82 -0.35 10.64
C GLY A 129 24.88 -0.49 9.55
N ASP A 130 25.71 -1.54 9.60
CA ASP A 130 26.65 -1.87 8.53
C ASP A 130 25.97 -2.80 7.51
N LEU A 131 25.71 -2.28 6.32
CA LEU A 131 25.14 -3.02 5.19
C LEU A 131 26.19 -3.76 4.37
N GLY A 132 27.47 -3.58 4.69
CA GLY A 132 28.60 -4.11 3.96
C GLY A 132 28.89 -3.37 2.65
N LYS A 133 29.70 -4.02 1.81
CA LYS A 133 30.10 -3.52 0.49
C LYS A 133 29.30 -4.22 -0.61
N ALA A 134 28.98 -3.47 -1.67
CA ALA A 134 28.36 -4.01 -2.86
C ALA A 134 29.32 -4.96 -3.58
N LEU A 135 28.85 -6.15 -3.94
CA LEU A 135 29.65 -7.20 -4.61
C LEU A 135 30.18 -6.77 -5.98
N LEU A 136 29.46 -5.91 -6.71
CA LEU A 136 29.85 -5.48 -8.05
C LEU A 136 30.76 -4.25 -8.06
N THR A 137 30.49 -3.28 -7.17
CA THR A 137 31.14 -1.97 -7.17
C THR A 137 32.19 -1.81 -6.07
N GLY A 138 32.16 -2.64 -5.01
CA GLY A 138 33.06 -2.55 -3.86
C GLY A 138 32.82 -1.35 -2.92
N HIS A 139 31.86 -0.48 -3.24
CA HIS A 139 31.47 0.65 -2.40
C HIS A 139 30.55 0.24 -1.25
N PRO A 140 30.50 1.00 -0.14
CA PRO A 140 29.51 0.79 0.91
C PRO A 140 28.08 0.88 0.35
N VAL A 141 27.24 -0.10 0.67
CA VAL A 141 25.85 -0.16 0.17
C VAL A 141 25.04 1.05 0.60
N ILE A 142 25.34 1.61 1.77
CA ILE A 142 24.66 2.80 2.29
C ILE A 142 24.83 4.03 1.38
N ASP A 143 26.00 4.18 0.76
CA ASP A 143 26.31 5.32 -0.12
C ASP A 143 25.54 5.19 -1.44
N ASP A 144 25.45 3.97 -1.99
CA ASP A 144 24.67 3.68 -3.18
C ASP A 144 23.17 3.97 -2.94
N ILE A 145 22.63 3.55 -1.79
CA ILE A 145 21.24 3.86 -1.40
C ILE A 145 21.05 5.37 -1.27
N ALA A 146 21.93 6.06 -0.53
CA ALA A 146 21.83 7.50 -0.32
C ALA A 146 21.87 8.30 -1.63
N ARG A 147 22.59 7.79 -2.63
CA ARG A 147 22.67 8.41 -3.96
C ARG A 147 21.37 8.29 -4.77
N VAL A 148 20.71 7.12 -4.75
CA VAL A 148 19.50 6.87 -5.58
C VAL A 148 18.19 7.20 -4.87
N PHE A 149 18.21 7.27 -3.54
CA PHE A 149 17.02 7.51 -2.72
C PHE A 149 16.32 8.84 -3.03
N PRO A 150 17.02 9.99 -3.18
CA PRO A 150 16.37 11.26 -3.48
C PRO A 150 15.58 11.23 -4.79
N ALA A 151 16.17 10.69 -5.86
CA ALA A 151 15.52 10.57 -7.16
C ALA A 151 14.28 9.65 -7.09
N THR A 152 14.36 8.55 -6.34
CA THR A 152 13.23 7.65 -6.11
C THR A 152 12.10 8.36 -5.37
N LEU A 153 12.44 9.18 -4.37
CA LEU A 153 11.47 9.93 -3.59
C LEU A 153 10.80 11.04 -4.42
N GLU A 154 11.56 11.76 -5.23
CA GLU A 154 11.03 12.75 -6.18
C GLU A 154 10.05 12.10 -7.16
N LEU A 155 10.46 11.00 -7.81
CA LEU A 155 9.61 10.28 -8.77
C LEU A 155 8.35 9.70 -8.10
N ALA A 156 8.48 9.08 -6.92
CA ALA A 156 7.35 8.53 -6.19
C ALA A 156 6.35 9.62 -5.77
N THR A 157 6.86 10.77 -5.31
CA THR A 157 6.03 11.90 -4.88
C THR A 157 5.26 12.48 -6.07
N LEU A 158 5.92 12.68 -7.20
CA LEU A 158 5.28 13.14 -8.43
C LEU A 158 4.25 12.13 -8.94
N ALA A 159 4.58 10.84 -8.96
CA ALA A 159 3.67 9.78 -9.38
C ALA A 159 2.40 9.74 -8.51
N ILE A 160 2.55 9.85 -7.18
CA ILE A 160 1.42 9.93 -6.25
C ILE A 160 0.60 11.20 -6.51
N LEU A 161 1.25 12.35 -6.69
CA LEU A 161 0.58 13.61 -6.93
C LEU A 161 -0.26 13.55 -8.21
N PHE A 162 0.32 13.12 -9.34
CA PHE A 162 -0.41 12.94 -10.60
C PHE A 162 -1.50 11.88 -10.48
N GLY A 163 -1.22 10.76 -9.80
CA GLY A 163 -2.18 9.69 -9.56
C GLY A 163 -3.40 10.15 -8.77
N VAL A 164 -3.20 10.96 -7.73
CA VAL A 164 -4.29 11.54 -6.93
C VAL A 164 -5.01 12.63 -7.71
N LEU A 165 -4.29 13.55 -8.35
CA LEU A 165 -4.88 14.68 -9.07
C LEU A 165 -5.69 14.26 -10.30
N LEU A 166 -5.28 13.19 -11.00
CA LEU A 166 -5.99 12.71 -12.19
C LEU A 166 -6.92 11.54 -11.85
N GLY A 167 -6.44 10.57 -11.08
CA GLY A 167 -7.17 9.35 -10.78
C GLY A 167 -8.36 9.57 -9.85
N LEU A 168 -8.22 10.40 -8.80
CA LEU A 168 -9.30 10.62 -7.85
C LEU A 168 -10.49 11.36 -8.48
N PRO A 169 -10.31 12.48 -9.22
CA PRO A 169 -11.42 13.14 -9.90
C PRO A 169 -12.05 12.27 -10.98
N LEU A 170 -11.24 11.53 -11.76
CA LEU A 170 -11.76 10.62 -12.79
C LEU A 170 -12.61 9.51 -12.16
N GLY A 171 -12.16 8.95 -11.03
CA GLY A 171 -12.91 7.95 -10.27
C GLY A 171 -14.22 8.50 -9.69
N VAL A 172 -14.18 9.69 -9.08
CA VAL A 172 -15.39 10.36 -8.55
C VAL A 172 -16.36 10.72 -9.67
N TYR A 173 -15.87 11.17 -10.82
CA TYR A 173 -16.68 11.48 -11.99
C TYR A 173 -17.40 10.23 -12.52
N ALA A 174 -16.67 9.12 -12.70
CA ALA A 174 -17.24 7.85 -13.13
C ALA A 174 -18.27 7.31 -12.11
N ALA A 175 -18.00 7.43 -10.81
CA ALA A 175 -18.88 6.99 -9.74
C ALA A 175 -20.16 7.84 -9.59
N THR A 176 -20.14 9.12 -9.97
CA THR A 176 -21.33 9.99 -9.93
C THR A 176 -22.15 9.94 -11.21
N HIS A 177 -21.54 9.59 -12.35
CA HIS A 177 -22.19 9.52 -13.67
C HIS A 177 -22.31 8.10 -14.21
N GLN A 178 -22.62 7.15 -13.32
CA GLN A 178 -22.70 5.72 -13.64
C GLN A 178 -23.65 5.45 -14.81
N GLY A 179 -23.20 4.63 -15.76
CA GLY A 179 -23.98 4.26 -16.95
C GLY A 179 -24.07 5.31 -18.05
N ARG A 180 -23.33 6.43 -17.94
CA ARG A 180 -23.16 7.40 -19.03
C ARG A 180 -21.93 7.05 -19.88
N SER A 181 -21.84 7.62 -21.09
CA SER A 181 -20.66 7.46 -21.97
C SER A 181 -19.34 7.85 -21.28
N GLY A 182 -19.36 8.86 -20.42
CA GLY A 182 -18.19 9.27 -19.62
C GLY A 182 -17.68 8.19 -18.64
N ASP A 183 -18.57 7.43 -18.00
CA ASP A 183 -18.21 6.29 -17.14
C ASP A 183 -17.55 5.18 -17.98
N HIS A 184 -18.12 4.85 -19.14
CA HIS A 184 -17.55 3.84 -20.03
C HIS A 184 -16.13 4.20 -20.50
N ILE A 185 -15.87 5.45 -20.88
CA ILE A 185 -14.53 5.91 -21.28
C ILE A 185 -13.55 5.80 -20.11
N ALA A 186 -13.93 6.28 -18.92
CA ALA A 186 -13.09 6.20 -17.74
C ALA A 186 -12.73 4.73 -17.40
N ARG A 187 -13.70 3.82 -17.47
CA ARG A 187 -13.47 2.38 -17.24
C ARG A 187 -12.50 1.79 -18.26
N VAL A 188 -12.68 2.07 -19.55
CA VAL A 188 -11.78 1.58 -20.60
C VAL A 188 -10.35 2.06 -20.34
N ILE A 189 -10.15 3.34 -20.03
CA ILE A 189 -8.83 3.90 -19.71
C ILE A 189 -8.22 3.19 -18.49
N THR A 190 -8.97 3.05 -17.40
CA THR A 190 -8.46 2.37 -16.19
C THR A 190 -8.14 0.90 -16.44
N LEU A 191 -8.94 0.20 -17.24
CA LEU A 191 -8.72 -1.20 -17.57
C LEU A 191 -7.47 -1.37 -18.44
N PHE A 192 -7.28 -0.49 -19.43
CA PHE A 192 -6.05 -0.47 -20.22
C PHE A 192 -4.83 -0.21 -19.36
N GLY A 193 -4.87 0.80 -18.49
CA GLY A 193 -3.75 1.11 -17.60
C GLY A 193 -3.40 -0.02 -16.63
N TYR A 194 -4.41 -0.72 -16.09
CA TYR A 194 -4.19 -1.83 -15.17
C TYR A 194 -3.74 -3.13 -15.85
N SER A 195 -4.23 -3.40 -17.06
CA SER A 195 -3.91 -4.64 -17.80
C SER A 195 -2.61 -4.58 -18.59
N THR A 196 -2.10 -3.37 -18.85
CA THR A 196 -0.87 -3.19 -19.63
C THR A 196 0.34 -3.32 -18.72
N PRO A 197 1.36 -4.13 -19.08
CA PRO A 197 2.58 -4.23 -18.28
C PRO A 197 3.28 -2.86 -18.11
N ILE A 198 3.68 -2.54 -16.88
CA ILE A 198 4.29 -1.25 -16.54
C ILE A 198 5.55 -0.96 -17.38
N PHE A 199 6.36 -1.99 -17.66
CA PHE A 199 7.57 -1.84 -18.48
C PHE A 199 7.24 -1.41 -19.91
N TRP A 200 6.14 -1.95 -20.47
CA TRP A 200 5.71 -1.63 -21.83
C TRP A 200 5.22 -0.19 -21.92
N LEU A 201 4.43 0.27 -20.93
CA LEU A 201 4.05 1.67 -20.83
C LEU A 201 5.26 2.59 -20.71
N GLY A 202 6.26 2.21 -19.92
CA GLY A 202 7.53 2.94 -19.82
C GLY A 202 8.26 3.04 -21.15
N MET A 203 8.38 1.94 -21.90
CA MET A 203 9.02 1.93 -23.23
C MET A 203 8.24 2.76 -24.25
N MET A 204 6.90 2.69 -24.25
CA MET A 204 6.08 3.50 -25.15
C MET A 204 6.15 4.99 -24.81
N ALA A 205 6.11 5.33 -23.53
CA ALA A 205 6.30 6.71 -23.07
C ALA A 205 7.67 7.23 -23.49
N PHE A 206 8.73 6.45 -23.27
CA PHE A 206 10.07 6.79 -23.75
C PHE A 206 10.05 7.06 -25.27
N LEU A 207 9.50 6.16 -26.10
CA LEU A 207 9.43 6.36 -27.55
C LEU A 207 8.69 7.64 -27.94
N VAL A 208 7.55 7.92 -27.31
CA VAL A 208 6.73 9.11 -27.62
C VAL A 208 7.46 10.39 -27.22
N PHE A 209 7.94 10.48 -25.98
CA PHE A 209 8.59 11.70 -25.48
C PHE A 209 9.96 11.93 -26.10
N TYR A 210 10.74 10.87 -26.29
CA TYR A 210 12.08 10.95 -26.87
C TYR A 210 12.05 11.08 -28.40
N ALA A 211 11.38 10.16 -29.11
CA ALA A 211 11.49 10.09 -30.58
C ALA A 211 10.51 11.00 -31.32
N TRP A 212 9.29 11.20 -30.81
CA TRP A 212 8.28 12.03 -31.48
C TRP A 212 8.29 13.47 -31.00
N LEU A 213 8.39 13.67 -29.69
CA LEU A 213 8.34 15.00 -29.06
C LEU A 213 9.70 15.68 -28.96
N GLY A 214 10.80 14.92 -29.06
CA GLY A 214 12.16 15.45 -28.99
C GLY A 214 12.50 16.11 -27.65
N TRP A 215 11.87 15.66 -26.56
CA TRP A 215 12.10 16.19 -25.20
C TRP A 215 13.39 15.67 -24.56
N ALA A 216 14.40 15.40 -25.38
CA ALA A 216 15.70 14.86 -24.98
C ALA A 216 16.66 15.96 -24.51
#